data_AF-A0A2H9NWC6-F1
#
_entry.id   AF-A0A2H9NWC6-F1
#
_cell.length_a   1.000
_cell.length_b   1.000
_cell.length_c   1.000
_cell.angle_alpha   90.00
_cell.angle_beta   90.00
_cell.angle_gamma   90.00
#
_symmetry.space_group_name_H-M   'P 1'
#
loop_
_entity.id
_entity.type
_entity.pdbx_description
1 polymer ?
#
loop_
_entity_poly.entity_id
_entity_poly.type
_entity_poly.pdbx_seq_one_letter_code
_entity_poly.pdbx_strand_id
1 'polypeptide(L)'
;MPYQESFNIMFSVANLLLTLFVISYILLFIMKVHPHKNRIPWEEMLVGFCLLFIVRILAVFDVFGLSLMWVEHILEILSMGIILMAFLTQYDIIRDKGIVKDIKFHQEKDPENSSESSKKA
;
A
#
# COMPACT_ATOMS: atom_id res chain seq x y z
N MET A 1 26.69 16.00 -21.14
CA MET A 1 26.42 16.53 -19.78
C MET A 1 26.47 15.36 -18.81
N PRO A 2 27.61 15.08 -18.15
CA PRO A 2 27.80 13.86 -17.34
C PRO A 2 26.91 13.79 -16.09
N TYR A 3 26.50 14.93 -15.55
CA TYR A 3 25.63 15.00 -14.36
C TYR A 3 24.23 14.42 -14.59
N GLN A 4 23.72 14.47 -15.83
CA GLN A 4 22.37 14.05 -16.14
C GLN A 4 22.23 12.53 -16.18
N GLU A 5 23.26 11.83 -16.68
CA GLU A 5 23.32 10.36 -16.66
C GLU A 5 23.45 9.82 -15.24
N SER A 6 24.32 10.43 -14.42
CA SER A 6 24.48 10.01 -13.01
C SER A 6 23.19 10.17 -12.20
N PHE A 7 22.44 11.26 -12.43
CA PHE A 7 21.16 11.49 -11.77
C PHE A 7 20.11 10.44 -12.17
N ASN A 8 20.02 10.12 -13.47
CA ASN A 8 19.07 9.11 -13.96
C ASN A 8 19.36 7.73 -13.38
N ILE A 9 20.63 7.32 -13.32
CA ILE A 9 21.02 6.03 -12.71
C ILE A 9 20.67 6.00 -11.23
N MET A 10 20.99 7.08 -10.49
CA MET A 10 20.69 7.17 -9.06
C MET A 10 19.17 7.12 -8.79
N PHE A 11 18.37 7.76 -9.64
CA PHE A 11 16.91 7.73 -9.56
C PHE A 11 16.35 6.33 -9.87
N SER A 12 16.83 5.66 -10.91
CA SER A 12 16.43 4.29 -11.25
C SER A 12 16.78 3.29 -10.14
N VAL A 13 17.95 3.43 -9.52
CA VAL A 13 18.34 2.60 -8.37
C VAL A 13 17.46 2.87 -7.15
N ALA A 14 17.16 4.14 -6.85
CA ALA A 14 16.24 4.49 -5.76
C ALA A 14 14.84 3.89 -5.98
N ASN A 15 14.35 3.95 -7.21
CA ASN A 15 13.09 3.34 -7.63
C ASN A 15 13.11 1.81 -7.47
N LEU A 16 14.20 1.14 -7.83
CA LEU A 16 14.36 -0.30 -7.63
C LEU A 16 14.27 -0.68 -6.15
N LEU A 17 14.96 0.07 -5.27
CA LEU A 17 14.92 -0.14 -3.82
C LEU A 17 13.52 0.10 -3.25
N LEU A 18 12.81 1.11 -3.74
CA LEU A 18 11.43 1.39 -3.33
C LEU A 18 10.48 0.26 -3.73
N THR A 19 10.61 -0.28 -4.93
CA THR A 19 9.85 -1.47 -5.36
C THR A 19 10.12 -2.67 -4.45
N LEU A 20 11.39 -2.92 -4.11
CA LEU A 20 11.78 -4.01 -3.20
C LEU A 20 11.18 -3.84 -1.80
N PHE A 21 11.14 -2.61 -1.29
CA PHE A 21 10.51 -2.29 -0.01
C PHE A 21 9.01 -2.60 -0.03
N VAL A 22 8.30 -2.21 -1.09
CA VAL A 22 6.86 -2.48 -1.24
C VAL A 22 6.57 -3.98 -1.32
N ILE A 23 7.36 -4.74 -2.10
CA ILE A 23 7.24 -6.21 -2.16
C ILE A 23 7.40 -6.82 -0.78
N SER A 24 8.43 -6.40 -0.04
CA SER A 24 8.71 -6.90 1.31
C SER A 24 7.55 -6.60 2.27
N TYR A 25 6.97 -5.40 2.19
CA TYR A 25 5.80 -5.02 2.97
C TYR A 25 4.58 -5.90 2.67
N ILE A 26 4.28 -6.13 1.38
CA ILE A 26 3.17 -6.98 0.95
C ILE A 26 3.36 -8.42 1.46
N LEU A 27 4.57 -8.96 1.35
CA LEU A 27 4.90 -10.30 1.87
C LEU A 27 4.64 -10.39 3.39
N LEU A 28 5.13 -9.42 4.16
CA LEU A 28 4.89 -9.37 5.61
C LEU A 28 3.39 -9.28 5.94
N PHE A 29 2.62 -8.52 5.14
CA PHE A 29 1.19 -8.41 5.33
C PHE A 29 0.46 -9.74 5.05
N ILE A 30 0.77 -10.39 3.92
CA ILE A 30 0.20 -11.71 3.56
C ILE A 30 0.50 -12.75 4.63
N MET A 31 1.74 -12.77 5.15
CA MET A 31 2.13 -13.68 6.24
C MET A 31 1.31 -13.48 7.51
N LYS A 32 0.87 -12.24 7.79
CA LYS A 32 0.18 -11.88 9.05
C LYS A 32 -1.35 -11.98 8.96
N VAL A 33 -1.95 -11.91 7.77
CA VAL A 33 -3.41 -11.96 7.60
C VAL A 33 -3.91 -13.40 7.58
N HIS A 34 -4.74 -13.82 8.54
CA HIS A 34 -5.22 -15.20 8.66
C HIS A 34 -6.36 -15.62 7.69
N PRO A 35 -7.36 -14.79 7.35
CA PRO A 35 -8.42 -15.20 6.43
C PRO A 35 -7.98 -15.06 4.96
N HIS A 36 -8.10 -16.15 4.20
CA HIS A 36 -7.68 -16.24 2.79
C HIS A 36 -8.38 -15.21 1.88
N LYS A 37 -9.67 -14.91 2.13
CA LYS A 37 -10.43 -13.92 1.36
C LYS A 37 -9.83 -12.50 1.41
N ASN A 38 -9.13 -12.16 2.50
CA ASN A 38 -8.49 -10.86 2.65
C ASN A 38 -7.05 -10.84 2.10
N ARG A 39 -6.55 -11.97 1.55
CA ARG A 39 -5.20 -12.08 0.96
C ARG A 39 -5.20 -11.87 -0.56
N ILE A 40 -6.26 -12.26 -1.27
CA ILE A 40 -6.36 -12.19 -2.74
C ILE A 40 -5.87 -10.85 -3.32
N PRO A 41 -6.37 -9.67 -2.88
CA PRO A 41 -5.91 -8.41 -3.45
C PRO A 41 -4.41 -8.17 -3.23
N TRP A 42 -3.86 -8.63 -2.10
CA TRP A 42 -2.43 -8.51 -1.79
C TRP A 42 -1.57 -9.46 -2.61
N GLU A 43 -2.06 -10.66 -2.89
CA GLU A 43 -1.40 -11.63 -3.76
C GLU A 43 -1.35 -11.09 -5.20
N GLU A 44 -2.42 -10.45 -5.69
CA GLU A 44 -2.44 -9.76 -6.99
C GLU A 44 -1.46 -8.57 -7.01
N MET A 45 -1.42 -7.76 -5.95
CA MET A 45 -0.40 -6.71 -5.83
C MET A 45 1.00 -7.29 -5.91
N LEU A 46 1.27 -8.39 -5.19
CA LEU A 46 2.58 -9.00 -5.11
C LEU A 46 3.07 -9.39 -6.50
N VAL A 47 2.22 -10.04 -7.30
CA VAL A 47 2.55 -10.41 -8.69
C VAL A 47 2.84 -9.17 -9.53
N GLY A 48 2.01 -8.13 -9.44
CA GLY A 48 2.22 -6.87 -10.18
C GLY A 48 3.54 -6.18 -9.82
N PHE A 49 3.87 -6.09 -8.54
CA PHE A 49 5.11 -5.49 -8.06
C PHE A 49 6.35 -6.34 -8.40
N CYS A 50 6.24 -7.68 -8.37
CA CYS A 50 7.30 -8.57 -8.84
C CYS A 50 7.60 -8.38 -10.33
N LEU A 51 6.57 -8.23 -11.17
CA LEU A 51 6.75 -7.93 -12.59
C LEU A 51 7.41 -6.57 -12.81
N LEU A 52 6.95 -5.54 -12.11
CA LEU A 52 7.57 -4.20 -12.15
C LEU A 52 9.04 -4.26 -11.72
N PHE A 53 9.36 -5.04 -10.68
CA PHE A 53 10.74 -5.20 -10.20
C PHE A 53 11.64 -5.81 -11.26
N ILE A 54 11.18 -6.86 -11.95
CA ILE A 54 11.93 -7.49 -13.05
C ILE A 54 12.18 -6.47 -14.18
N VAL A 55 11.16 -5.72 -14.58
CA VAL A 55 11.30 -4.69 -15.62
C VAL A 55 12.30 -3.61 -15.21
N ARG A 56 12.28 -3.16 -13.95
CA ARG A 56 13.24 -2.17 -13.43
C ARG A 56 14.67 -2.71 -13.37
N ILE A 57 14.87 -3.98 -13.03
CA ILE A 57 16.20 -4.61 -13.13
C ILE A 57 16.68 -4.58 -14.59
N LEU A 58 15.85 -5.02 -15.53
CA LEU A 58 16.22 -5.04 -16.95
C LEU A 58 16.55 -3.63 -17.49
N ALA A 59 15.84 -2.60 -17.00
CA ALA A 59 16.10 -1.21 -17.33
C ALA A 59 17.43 -0.68 -16.73
N VAL A 60 17.73 -1.01 -15.47
CA VAL A 60 18.98 -0.56 -14.80
C VAL A 60 20.23 -1.20 -15.42
N PHE A 61 20.15 -2.47 -15.82
CA PHE A 61 21.29 -3.20 -16.38
C PHE A 61 21.41 -3.07 -17.91
N ASP A 62 20.54 -2.27 -18.55
CA ASP A 62 20.50 -2.03 -20.00
C ASP A 62 20.66 -3.32 -20.83
N VAL A 63 20.02 -4.42 -20.39
CA VAL A 63 20.33 -5.77 -20.88
C VAL A 63 19.96 -5.97 -22.36
N PHE A 64 19.24 -5.02 -22.97
CA PHE A 64 18.73 -5.18 -24.34
C PHE A 64 18.77 -3.92 -25.22
N GLY A 65 19.24 -2.75 -24.75
CA GLY A 65 19.11 -1.50 -25.52
C GLY A 65 17.66 -1.17 -25.92
N LEU A 66 16.69 -1.86 -25.29
CA LEU A 66 15.27 -1.70 -25.50
C LEU A 66 14.84 -0.49 -24.69
N SER A 67 14.38 0.55 -25.39
CA SER A 67 13.69 1.69 -24.78
C SER A 67 12.39 1.20 -24.12
N LEU A 68 12.49 0.67 -22.90
CA LEU A 68 11.38 0.19 -22.07
C LEU A 68 10.60 1.34 -21.40
N MET A 69 10.91 2.59 -21.75
CA MET A 69 10.34 3.79 -21.16
C MET A 69 8.80 3.76 -21.12
N TRP A 70 8.14 3.33 -22.19
CA TRP A 70 6.68 3.22 -22.25
C TRP A 70 6.12 2.11 -21.35
N VAL A 71 6.82 0.98 -21.27
CA VAL A 71 6.42 -0.17 -20.45
C VAL A 71 6.57 0.17 -18.97
N GLU A 72 7.65 0.85 -18.60
CA GLU A 72 7.87 1.35 -17.25
C GLU A 72 6.78 2.32 -16.81
N HIS A 73 6.42 3.29 -17.68
CA HIS A 73 5.37 4.26 -17.36
C HIS A 73 3.99 3.61 -17.19
N ILE A 74 3.63 2.65 -18.04
CA ILE A 74 2.37 1.90 -17.90
C ILE A 74 2.36 1.11 -16.59
N LEU A 75 3.46 0.46 -16.25
CA LEU A 75 3.58 -0.29 -14.99
C LEU A 75 3.58 0.64 -13.76
N GLU A 76 4.13 1.85 -13.85
CA GLU A 76 4.05 2.85 -12.78
C GLU A 76 2.61 3.30 -12.54
N ILE A 77 1.85 3.60 -13.60
CA ILE A 77 0.43 3.97 -13.48
C ILE A 77 -0.38 2.79 -12.90
N LEU A 78 -0.13 1.58 -13.41
CA LEU A 78 -0.79 0.38 -12.92
C LEU A 78 -0.47 0.14 -11.44
N SER A 79 0.78 0.27 -11.04
CA SER A 79 1.22 0.09 -9.64
C SER A 79 0.66 1.15 -8.71
N MET A 80 0.53 2.42 -9.15
CA MET A 80 -0.20 3.47 -8.43
C MET A 80 -1.68 3.09 -8.22
N GLY A 81 -2.37 2.62 -9.26
CA GLY A 81 -3.76 2.18 -9.17
C GLY A 81 -3.94 0.98 -8.22
N ILE A 82 -3.00 0.04 -8.26
CA ILE A 82 -2.96 -1.12 -7.38
C ILE A 82 -2.71 -0.71 -5.92
N ILE A 83 -1.78 0.23 -5.66
CA ILE A 83 -1.55 0.81 -4.32
C ILE A 83 -2.83 1.48 -3.81
N LEU A 84 -3.50 2.27 -4.64
CA LEU A 84 -4.75 2.94 -4.26
C LEU A 84 -5.83 1.92 -3.87
N MET A 85 -6.00 0.86 -4.67
CA MET A 85 -6.93 -0.23 -4.35
C MET A 85 -6.57 -0.95 -3.05
N ALA A 86 -5.29 -1.14 -2.77
CA ALA A 86 -4.84 -1.72 -1.52
C ALA A 86 -5.19 -0.86 -0.31
N PHE A 87 -4.99 0.46 -0.41
CA PHE A 87 -5.40 1.41 0.63
C PHE A 87 -6.92 1.41 0.84
N LEU A 88 -7.72 1.37 -0.23
CA LEU A 88 -9.17 1.27 -0.13
C LEU A 88 -9.60 -0.04 0.55
N THR A 89 -8.96 -1.16 0.19
CA THR A 89 -9.22 -2.46 0.81
C THR A 89 -8.83 -2.45 2.30
N GLN A 90 -7.69 -1.85 2.67
CA GLN A 90 -7.34 -1.67 4.09
C GLN A 90 -8.35 -0.79 4.82
N TYR A 91 -8.78 0.31 4.21
CA TYR A 91 -9.77 1.21 4.78
C TYR A 91 -11.10 0.50 5.06
N ASP A 92 -11.60 -0.29 4.10
CA ASP A 92 -12.82 -1.08 4.28
C ASP A 92 -12.63 -2.16 5.37
N ILE A 93 -11.49 -2.85 5.41
CA ILE A 93 -11.20 -3.81 6.49
C ILE A 93 -11.19 -3.12 7.87
N ILE A 94 -10.62 -1.92 7.99
CA ILE A 94 -10.58 -1.14 9.23
C ILE A 94 -11.99 -0.68 9.63
N ARG A 95 -12.78 -0.22 8.66
CA ARG A 95 -14.17 0.22 8.85
C ARG A 95 -15.06 -0.92 9.32
N ASP A 96 -14.94 -2.10 8.71
CA ASP A 96 -15.78 -3.26 8.98
C ASP A 96 -15.39 -3.99 10.28
N LYS A 97 -14.09 -3.96 10.65
CA LYS A 97 -13.59 -4.48 11.94
C LYS A 97 -13.95 -3.62 13.17
N GLY A 98 -14.73 -2.54 13.01
CA GLY A 98 -15.47 -1.97 14.13
C GLY A 98 -14.70 -1.03 15.08
N ILE A 99 -13.50 -0.55 14.74
CA ILE A 99 -12.85 0.50 15.56
C ILE A 99 -13.75 1.75 15.68
N VAL A 100 -14.51 2.07 14.63
CA VAL A 100 -15.50 3.16 14.65
C VAL A 100 -16.76 2.80 15.47
N LYS A 101 -17.12 1.52 15.54
CA LYS A 101 -18.27 1.07 16.35
C LYS A 101 -17.97 1.15 17.83
N ASP A 102 -16.76 0.77 18.28
CA ASP A 102 -16.38 0.87 19.70
C ASP A 102 -16.31 2.32 20.20
N ILE A 103 -15.86 3.27 19.37
CA ILE A 103 -15.84 4.70 19.73
C ILE A 103 -17.26 5.25 19.89
N LYS A 104 -18.20 4.87 19.01
CA LYS A 104 -19.62 5.23 19.17
C LYS A 104 -20.26 4.54 20.38
N PHE A 105 -19.92 3.28 20.64
CA PHE A 105 -20.44 2.54 21.80
C PHE A 105 -19.91 3.06 23.14
N HIS A 106 -18.69 3.60 23.18
CA HIS A 106 -18.16 4.27 24.37
C HIS A 106 -18.77 5.66 24.58
N GLN A 107 -19.10 6.43 23.54
CA GLN A 107 -19.82 7.70 23.73
C GLN A 107 -21.28 7.52 24.19
N GLU A 108 -21.92 6.41 23.87
CA GLU A 108 -23.30 6.13 24.32
C GLU A 108 -23.38 5.50 25.72
N LYS A 109 -22.24 5.05 26.27
CA LYS A 109 -22.12 4.50 27.63
C LYS A 109 -21.65 5.50 28.69
N ASP A 110 -21.57 6.79 28.36
CA ASP A 110 -21.49 7.88 29.34
C ASP A 110 -22.83 8.66 29.49
N PRO A 111 -23.97 8.02 29.86
CA PRO A 111 -25.14 8.77 30.33
C PRO A 111 -25.02 9.19 31.82
N GLU A 112 -23.93 8.83 32.50
CA GLU A 112 -23.82 8.87 33.96
C GLU A 112 -23.41 10.23 34.56
N ASN A 113 -23.72 11.34 33.89
CA ASN A 113 -23.59 12.67 34.50
C ASN A 113 -24.80 13.60 34.32
N SER A 114 -25.95 13.06 33.89
CA SER A 114 -27.21 13.83 33.80
C SER A 114 -28.26 13.47 34.86
N SER A 115 -27.99 12.49 35.73
CA SER A 115 -28.94 12.01 36.74
C SER A 115 -28.73 12.54 38.17
N GLU A 116 -27.62 13.23 38.47
CA GLU A 116 -27.37 13.73 39.85
C GLU A 116 -27.95 15.13 40.15
N SER A 117 -28.37 15.91 39.15
CA SER A 117 -28.87 17.29 39.37
C SER A 117 -30.37 17.39 39.69
N SER A 118 -31.19 16.41 39.30
CA SER A 118 -32.67 16.52 39.38
C SER A 118 -33.30 15.89 40.63
N LYS A 119 -32.51 15.36 41.57
CA LYS A 119 -33.02 14.78 42.84
C LYS A 119 -32.65 15.59 44.09
N LYS A 120 -32.16 16.82 43.93
CA LYS A 120 -31.77 17.71 45.05
C LYS A 120 -32.36 19.13 44.99
N ALA A 121 -33.50 19.34 44.34
CA ALA A 121 -34.24 20.60 44.39
C ALA A 121 -35.69 20.36 44.80
#